data_AF-A0A212KX59-F1
#
_entry.id   AF-A0A212KX59-F1
#
_cell.length_a   1.000
_cell.length_b   1.000
_cell.length_c   1.000
_cell.angle_alpha   90.00
_cell.angle_beta   90.00
_cell.angle_gamma   90.00
#
_symmetry.space_group_name_H-M   'P 1'
#
loop_
_entity.id
_entity.type
_entity.pdbx_description
1 polymer ?
#
loop_
_entity_poly.entity_id
_entity_poly.type
_entity_poly.pdbx_seq_one_letter_code
_entity_poly.pdbx_strand_id
1 'polypeptide(L)'
;LDLMDFFVTQAKHNFAHDDLAHFDVFDAVKSKYPDNYDHFCAVGIFNNRNKNEEEFLFSTVEKMYLSAKKSVAFNAMSKYVDYFDEDLYYADPLKVFDFCKKAYPACYLAS
;
A
#
# COMPACT_ATOMS: atom_id res chain seq x y z
N LEU A 1 -8.47 0.60 6.47
CA LEU A 1 -8.36 -0.82 6.09
C LEU A 1 -7.11 -1.37 6.73
N ASP A 2 -7.18 -2.50 7.42
CA ASP A 2 -6.01 -3.14 8.04
C ASP A 2 -6.18 -4.66 8.11
N LEU A 3 -5.11 -5.44 8.04
CA LEU A 3 -5.18 -6.91 8.20
C LEU A 3 -5.45 -7.31 9.65
N MET A 4 -4.99 -6.51 10.60
CA MET A 4 -5.05 -6.80 12.03
C MET A 4 -6.35 -6.27 12.64
N ASP A 5 -7.23 -7.17 13.06
CA ASP A 5 -8.52 -6.83 13.69
C ASP A 5 -8.38 -5.90 14.90
N PHE A 6 -7.30 -6.06 15.68
CA PHE A 6 -7.00 -5.17 16.81
C PHE A 6 -6.84 -3.70 16.38
N PHE A 7 -6.12 -3.42 15.28
CA PHE A 7 -5.96 -2.05 14.79
C PHE A 7 -7.27 -1.46 14.27
N VAL A 8 -8.09 -2.28 13.60
CA VAL A 8 -9.43 -1.87 13.15
C VAL A 8 -10.33 -1.54 14.34
N THR A 9 -10.37 -2.40 15.35
CA THR A 9 -11.15 -2.19 16.58
C THR A 9 -10.71 -0.94 17.33
N GLN A 10 -9.40 -0.75 17.50
CA GLN A 10 -8.86 0.44 18.16
C GLN A 10 -9.17 1.72 17.37
N ALA A 11 -9.09 1.69 16.04
CA ALA A 11 -9.43 2.82 15.19
C ALA A 11 -10.93 3.16 15.29
N LYS A 12 -11.82 2.16 15.24
CA LYS A 12 -13.27 2.36 15.45
C LYS A 12 -13.56 3.02 16.80
N HIS A 13 -12.86 2.62 17.85
CA HIS A 13 -12.98 3.25 19.16
C HIS A 13 -12.48 4.70 19.14
N ASN A 14 -11.31 4.97 18.57
CA ASN A 14 -10.70 6.30 18.55
C ASN A 14 -11.47 7.32 17.70
N PHE A 15 -12.18 6.84 16.68
CA PHE A 15 -12.96 7.64 15.73
C PHE A 15 -14.46 7.38 15.86
N ALA A 16 -14.94 6.95 17.04
CA ALA A 16 -16.33 6.55 17.27
C ALA A 16 -17.38 7.68 17.04
N HIS A 17 -16.93 8.93 16.90
CA HIS A 17 -17.76 10.10 16.68
C HIS A 17 -17.57 10.73 15.28
N ASP A 18 -16.81 10.09 14.40
CA ASP A 18 -16.56 10.57 13.03
C ASP A 18 -17.31 9.69 12.03
N ASP A 19 -18.49 10.16 11.60
CA ASP A 19 -19.34 9.46 10.63
C ASP A 19 -18.73 9.40 9.21
N LEU A 20 -17.63 10.12 8.95
CA LEU A 20 -16.91 10.05 7.67
C LEU A 20 -15.82 8.96 7.70
N ALA A 21 -15.36 8.56 8.88
CA ALA A 21 -14.29 7.59 9.04
C ALA A 21 -14.83 6.15 9.08
N HIS A 22 -14.31 5.32 8.17
CA HIS A 22 -14.69 3.91 8.09
C HIS A 22 -13.46 3.01 8.16
N PHE A 23 -13.55 1.95 8.96
CA PHE A 23 -12.47 1.02 9.22
C PHE A 23 -12.95 -0.41 9.07
N ASP A 24 -12.23 -1.22 8.31
CA ASP A 24 -12.56 -2.63 8.10
C ASP A 24 -11.30 -3.48 8.05
N VAL A 25 -11.48 -4.75 8.46
CA VAL A 25 -10.47 -5.79 8.32
C VAL A 25 -10.34 -6.14 6.85
N PHE A 26 -9.12 -6.11 6.32
CA PHE A 26 -8.84 -6.20 4.90
C PHE A 26 -7.49 -6.88 4.64
N ASP A 27 -7.52 -7.93 3.84
CA ASP A 27 -6.31 -8.61 3.34
C ASP A 27 -5.99 -8.09 1.94
N ALA A 28 -4.96 -7.26 1.81
CA ALA A 28 -4.55 -6.65 0.53
C ALA A 28 -4.23 -7.68 -0.58
N VAL A 29 -3.93 -8.93 -0.21
CA VAL A 29 -3.65 -10.00 -1.17
C VAL A 29 -4.94 -10.72 -1.58
N LYS A 30 -5.81 -11.04 -0.62
CA LYS A 30 -6.97 -11.93 -0.87
C LYS A 30 -8.28 -11.20 -1.12
N SER A 31 -8.45 -10.01 -0.55
CA SER A 31 -9.70 -9.27 -0.60
C SER A 31 -9.89 -8.58 -1.95
N LYS A 32 -11.16 -8.45 -2.36
CA LYS A 32 -11.53 -7.56 -3.45
C LYS A 32 -11.41 -6.11 -2.95
N TYR A 33 -10.74 -5.26 -3.73
CA TYR A 33 -10.59 -3.84 -3.41
C TYR A 33 -11.94 -3.13 -3.51
N PRO A 34 -12.25 -2.18 -2.61
CA PRO A 34 -13.49 -1.42 -2.67
C PRO A 34 -13.61 -0.64 -3.98
N ASP A 35 -14.77 -0.72 -4.62
CA ASP A 35 -15.04 0.07 -5.81
C ASP A 35 -15.44 1.51 -5.40
N ASN A 36 -15.47 2.42 -6.37
CA ASN A 36 -15.96 3.81 -6.24
C ASN A 36 -15.08 4.84 -5.52
N TYR A 37 -13.85 4.50 -5.14
CA TYR A 37 -12.91 5.46 -4.55
C TYR A 37 -12.08 6.20 -5.60
N ASP A 38 -11.89 7.50 -5.39
CA ASP A 38 -11.05 8.32 -6.26
C ASP A 38 -9.56 8.01 -6.07
N HIS A 39 -9.18 7.77 -4.81
CA HIS A 39 -7.79 7.67 -4.41
C HIS A 39 -7.58 6.44 -3.53
N PHE A 40 -6.47 5.74 -3.76
CA PHE A 40 -5.97 4.72 -2.83
C PHE A 40 -4.61 5.12 -2.28
N CYS A 41 -4.39 4.83 -1.01
CA CYS A 41 -3.12 5.08 -0.34
C CYS A 41 -2.69 3.85 0.46
N ALA A 42 -1.43 3.42 0.31
CA ALA A 42 -0.85 2.34 1.08
C ALA A 42 0.46 2.80 1.72
N VAL A 43 0.46 2.95 3.04
CA VAL A 43 1.61 3.49 3.79
C VAL A 43 2.05 2.50 4.85
N GLY A 44 3.34 2.17 4.87
CA GLY A 44 3.97 1.38 5.93
C GLY A 44 3.74 -0.13 5.87
N ILE A 45 2.99 -0.64 4.89
CA ILE A 45 2.63 -2.07 4.83
C ILE A 45 3.64 -2.95 4.08
N PHE A 46 4.57 -2.34 3.32
CA PHE A 46 5.47 -3.08 2.43
C PHE A 46 6.81 -3.46 3.07
N ASN A 47 7.05 -3.09 4.33
CA ASN A 47 8.38 -3.18 4.95
C ASN A 47 8.69 -4.56 5.55
N ASN A 48 7.72 -5.45 5.64
CA ASN A 48 7.89 -6.75 6.30
C ASN A 48 8.64 -7.74 5.39
N ARG A 49 9.73 -8.30 5.90
CA ARG A 49 10.53 -9.30 5.17
C ARG A 49 9.81 -10.65 5.10
N ASN A 50 9.68 -11.21 3.90
CA ASN A 50 9.04 -12.51 3.63
C ASN A 50 9.43 -13.05 2.24
N LYS A 51 9.04 -14.27 1.86
CA LYS A 51 9.50 -14.85 0.58
C LYS A 51 9.02 -14.09 -0.68
N ASN A 52 7.98 -13.27 -0.56
CA ASN A 52 7.25 -12.69 -1.69
C ASN A 52 7.06 -11.17 -1.55
N GLU A 53 8.01 -10.43 -0.94
CA GLU A 53 7.81 -9.00 -0.63
C GLU A 53 7.64 -8.14 -1.90
N GLU A 54 8.47 -8.40 -2.92
CA GLU A 54 8.41 -7.68 -4.21
C GLU A 54 7.09 -7.97 -4.95
N GLU A 55 6.63 -9.22 -4.92
CA GLU A 55 5.34 -9.61 -5.49
C GLU A 55 4.18 -8.97 -4.72
N PHE A 56 4.28 -8.92 -3.38
CA PHE A 56 3.29 -8.26 -2.54
C PHE A 56 3.19 -6.76 -2.87
N LEU A 57 4.32 -6.07 -3.02
CA LEU A 57 4.37 -4.67 -3.42
C LEU A 57 3.68 -4.46 -4.78
N PHE A 58 4.14 -5.16 -5.82
CA PHE A 58 3.66 -4.92 -7.19
C PHE A 58 2.20 -5.32 -7.38
N SER A 59 1.77 -6.46 -6.84
CA SER A 59 0.37 -6.90 -6.95
C SER A 59 -0.60 -6.00 -6.17
N THR A 60 -0.18 -5.46 -5.03
CA THR A 60 -0.97 -4.52 -4.24
C THR A 60 -1.12 -3.20 -4.99
N VAL A 61 -0.02 -2.64 -5.51
CA VAL A 61 -0.03 -1.39 -6.28
C VAL A 61 -0.86 -1.55 -7.57
N GLU A 62 -0.77 -2.68 -8.24
CA GLU A 62 -1.60 -2.98 -9.42
C GLU A 62 -3.09 -2.99 -9.08
N LYS A 63 -3.50 -3.71 -8.03
CA LYS A 63 -4.90 -3.75 -7.59
C LYS A 63 -5.43 -2.38 -7.20
N MET A 64 -4.62 -1.59 -6.46
CA MET A 64 -4.98 -0.21 -6.13
C MET A 64 -5.21 0.61 -7.40
N TYR A 65 -4.35 0.47 -8.40
CA TYR A 65 -4.47 1.22 -9.65
C TYR A 65 -5.71 0.82 -10.44
N LEU A 66 -6.01 -0.48 -10.52
CA LEU A 66 -7.18 -1.00 -11.22
C LEU A 66 -8.50 -0.60 -10.54
N SER A 67 -8.49 -0.35 -9.23
CA SER A 67 -9.68 0.04 -8.45
C SER A 67 -9.84 1.55 -8.24
N ALA A 68 -8.77 2.33 -8.35
CA ALA A 68 -8.82 3.79 -8.19
C ALA A 68 -9.43 4.48 -9.43
N LYS A 69 -10.26 5.51 -9.23
CA LYS A 69 -10.74 6.34 -10.35
C LYS A 69 -9.73 7.38 -10.82
N LYS A 70 -8.85 7.86 -9.92
CA LYS A 70 -7.96 9.01 -10.19
C LYS A 70 -6.50 8.73 -9.89
N SER A 71 -6.15 8.32 -8.66
CA SER A 71 -4.74 8.15 -8.31
C SER A 71 -4.47 7.12 -7.22
N VAL A 72 -3.21 6.70 -7.18
CA VAL A 72 -2.64 5.81 -6.17
C VAL A 72 -1.41 6.49 -5.58
N ALA A 73 -1.27 6.41 -4.25
CA ALA A 73 -0.07 6.79 -3.54
C ALA A 73 0.40 5.63 -2.67
N PHE A 74 1.72 5.44 -2.56
CA PHE A 74 2.29 4.46 -1.65
C PHE A 74 3.70 4.86 -1.26
N ASN A 75 4.20 4.33 -0.14
CA ASN A 75 5.61 4.42 0.21
C ASN A 75 6.20 3.02 0.36
N ALA A 76 7.47 2.85 0.05
CA ALA A 76 8.24 1.66 0.38
C ALA A 76 9.63 2.11 0.82
N MET A 77 10.25 1.40 1.76
CA MET A 77 11.64 1.68 2.09
C MET A 77 12.51 1.36 0.88
N SER A 78 13.42 2.27 0.55
CA SER A 78 14.28 2.12 -0.62
C SER A 78 15.61 1.48 -0.23
N LYS A 79 16.25 0.76 -1.16
CA LYS A 79 17.64 0.33 -1.00
C LYS A 79 18.65 1.50 -0.93
N TYR A 80 18.21 2.73 -1.16
CA TYR A 80 19.06 3.92 -1.10
C TYR A 80 19.02 4.51 0.33
N VAL A 81 19.52 3.73 1.29
CA VAL A 81 19.60 4.10 2.72
C VAL A 81 21.01 3.83 3.26
N ASP A 82 21.41 4.62 4.24
CA ASP A 82 22.72 4.46 4.91
C ASP A 82 22.72 3.29 5.92
N TYR A 83 21.55 2.92 6.41
CA TYR A 83 21.35 1.84 7.38
C TYR A 83 20.35 0.82 6.86
N PHE A 84 20.73 -0.45 6.95
CA PHE A 84 19.89 -1.59 6.62
C PHE A 84 19.59 -2.39 7.88
N ASP A 85 18.31 -2.71 8.05
CA ASP A 85 17.84 -3.70 9.01
C ASP A 85 17.57 -5.01 8.25
N GLU A 86 18.22 -6.09 8.65
CA GLU A 86 18.08 -7.39 7.98
C GLU A 86 16.68 -8.00 8.16
N ASP A 87 15.89 -7.56 9.13
CA ASP A 87 14.53 -8.05 9.34
C ASP A 87 13.49 -7.30 8.50
N LEU A 88 13.92 -6.30 7.72
CA LEU A 88 13.06 -5.47 6.89
C LEU A 88 13.30 -5.66 5.39
N TYR A 89 12.25 -5.41 4.62
CA TYR A 89 12.30 -5.34 3.17
C TYR A 89 12.60 -3.92 2.68
N TYR A 90 13.58 -3.83 1.78
CA TYR A 90 13.95 -2.60 1.08
C TYR A 90 13.79 -2.81 -0.42
N ALA A 91 12.84 -2.09 -1.01
CA ALA A 91 12.53 -2.12 -2.43
C ALA A 91 13.63 -1.42 -3.25
N ASP A 92 13.88 -1.93 -4.45
CA ASP A 92 14.72 -1.22 -5.42
C ASP A 92 13.89 -0.10 -6.07
N PRO A 93 14.16 1.19 -5.79
CA PRO A 93 13.34 2.28 -6.27
C PRO A 93 13.31 2.39 -7.81
N LEU A 94 14.36 1.93 -8.51
CA LEU A 94 14.38 1.94 -9.98
C LEU A 94 13.45 0.89 -10.57
N LYS A 95 13.38 -0.30 -9.97
CA LYS A 95 12.43 -1.34 -10.38
C LYS A 95 10.99 -0.90 -10.14
N VAL A 96 10.73 -0.30 -8.98
CA VAL A 96 9.39 0.23 -8.64
C VAL A 96 8.98 1.31 -9.63
N PHE A 97 9.89 2.24 -9.94
CA PHE A 97 9.65 3.29 -10.92
C PHE A 97 9.36 2.71 -12.32
N ASP A 98 10.19 1.78 -12.79
CA ASP A 98 10.03 1.14 -14.10
C ASP A 98 8.70 0.37 -14.20
N PHE A 99 8.33 -0.38 -13.16
CA PHE A 99 7.03 -1.05 -13.06
C PHE A 99 5.87 -0.06 -13.22
N CYS A 100 5.86 1.01 -12.41
CA CYS A 100 4.79 2.01 -12.47
C CYS A 100 4.71 2.70 -13.84
N LYS A 101 5.85 3.06 -14.45
CA LYS A 101 5.85 3.73 -15.76
C LYS A 101 5.39 2.84 -16.91
N LYS A 102 5.74 1.55 -16.88
CA LYS A 102 5.33 0.59 -17.92
C LYS A 102 3.87 0.20 -17.81
N ALA A 103 3.39 -0.05 -16.59
CA ALA A 103 2.00 -0.43 -16.37
C ALA A 103 1.06 0.77 -16.54
N TYR A 104 1.50 1.99 -16.16
CA TYR A 104 0.64 3.15 -15.98
C TYR A 104 1.26 4.46 -16.51
N PRO A 105 1.11 4.78 -17.81
CA PRO A 105 1.80 5.91 -18.46
C PRO A 105 1.51 7.28 -17.82
N ALA A 106 0.30 7.46 -17.28
CA ALA A 106 -0.14 8.68 -16.58
C ALA A 106 0.28 8.74 -15.10
N CYS A 107 1.03 7.76 -14.59
CA CYS A 107 1.56 7.77 -13.23
C CYS A 107 2.67 8.83 -13.10
N TYR A 108 2.48 9.75 -12.15
CA TYR A 108 3.48 10.70 -11.68
C TYR A 108 4.00 10.21 -10.32
N LEU A 109 5.28 9.85 -10.26
CA LEU A 109 5.95 9.52 -9.00
C LEU A 109 6.60 10.80 -8.46
N ALA A 110 6.15 11.25 -7.30
CA ALA A 110 6.81 12.32 -6.55
C ALA A 110 7.79 11.67 -5.56
N SER A 111 9.08 11.90 -5.76
CA SER A 111 10.18 11.51 -4.87
C SER A 111 10.51 12.60 -3.88
#